data_AF-A0A175RAF2-F1
#
_entry.id   AF-A0A175RAF2-F1
#
_cell.length_a   1.000
_cell.length_b   1.000
_cell.length_c   1.000
_cell.angle_alpha   90.00
_cell.angle_beta   90.00
_cell.angle_gamma   90.00
#
_symmetry.space_group_name_H-M   'P 1'
#
loop_
_entity.id
_entity.type
_entity.pdbx_description
1 polymer ?
#
loop_
_entity_poly.entity_id
_entity_poly.type
_entity_poly.pdbx_seq_one_letter_code
_entity_poly.pdbx_strand_id
1 'polypeptide(L)' 'MRIVGMDIHRVAAEAVALLDGTLVKLGRIPMLRDSLEAFARTALAKDDHVLVEATGNAAAVVEVLAPHVGR' A
#
# COMPACT_ATOMS: atom_id res chain seq x y z
N MET A 1 14.75 0.11 -3.30
CA MET A 1 13.78 1.16 -2.95
C MET A 1 12.83 1.38 -4.11
N ARG A 2 11.63 0.80 -4.02
CA ARG A 2 10.51 1.12 -4.92
C ARG A 2 9.54 2.08 -4.23
N ILE A 3 8.85 2.88 -5.02
CA ILE A 3 7.78 3.77 -4.54
C ILE A 3 6.45 3.08 -4.80
N VAL A 4 5.61 2.91 -3.80
CA VAL A 4 4.29 2.30 -3.95
C VAL A 4 3.21 3.36 -3.74
N GLY A 5 2.44 3.65 -4.77
CA GLY A 5 1.26 4.51 -4.66
C GLY A 5 0.02 3.68 -4.36
N MET A 6 -0.78 4.11 -3.39
CA MET A 6 -2.07 3.53 -3.04
C MET A 6 -3.17 4.58 -3.14
N ASP A 7 -4.08 4.38 -4.09
CA ASP A 7 -5.35 5.09 -4.19
C ASP A 7 -6.38 4.35 -3.32
N ILE A 8 -6.94 5.01 -2.30
CA ILE A 8 -7.74 4.33 -1.26
C ILE A 8 -9.18 4.84 -1.22
N HIS A 9 -10.13 3.94 -1.44
CA HIS A 9 -11.56 4.25 -1.34
C HIS A 9 -12.19 3.60 -0.10
N ARG A 10 -13.51 3.77 0.08
CA ARG A 10 -14.32 3.09 1.09
C ARG A 10 -14.25 1.55 1.05
N VAL A 11 -14.14 0.93 -0.13
CA VAL A 11 -14.31 -0.54 -0.28
C VAL A 11 -13.06 -1.26 -0.75
N ALA A 12 -12.18 -0.58 -1.47
CA ALA A 12 -10.96 -1.15 -1.98
C ALA A 12 -9.90 -0.06 -2.18
N ALA A 13 -8.65 -0.48 -2.20
CA ALA A 13 -7.50 0.29 -2.65
C ALA A 13 -6.96 -0.31 -3.95
N GLU A 14 -6.35 0.53 -4.79
CA GLU A 14 -5.53 0.10 -5.92
C GLU A 14 -4.06 0.45 -5.64
N ALA A 15 -3.15 -0.50 -5.86
CA ALA A 15 -1.73 -0.31 -5.59
C ALA A 15 -0.85 -0.52 -6.83
N VAL A 16 0.10 0.39 -7.02
CA VAL A 16 1.10 0.34 -8.11
C VAL A 16 2.48 0.66 -7.55
N ALA A 17 3.48 -0.12 -7.93
CA ALA A 17 4.88 0.16 -7.65
C ALA A 17 5.55 0.85 -8.85
N LEU A 18 6.36 1.86 -8.58
CA LEU A 18 7.35 2.41 -9.49
C LEU A 18 8.74 1.92 -9.07
N LEU A 19 9.39 1.17 -9.95
CA LEU A 19 10.76 0.68 -9.79
C LEU A 19 11.52 0.94 -11.07
N ASP A 20 12.62 1.71 -10.98
CA ASP A 20 13.51 2.00 -12.10
C ASP A 20 12.77 2.49 -13.38
N GLY A 21 11.80 3.39 -13.18
CA GLY A 21 10.98 3.95 -14.26
C GLY A 21 9.87 3.03 -14.78
N THR A 22 9.73 1.82 -14.24
CA THR A 22 8.71 0.85 -14.64
C THR A 22 7.58 0.78 -13.64
N LEU A 23 6.34 0.83 -14.14
CA LEU A 23 5.13 0.65 -13.33
C LEU A 23 4.73 -0.83 -13.27
N VAL A 24 4.60 -1.36 -12.05
CA VAL A 24 4.14 -2.72 -11.77
C VAL A 24 2.84 -2.65 -10.97
N LYS A 25 1.77 -3.21 -11.51
CA LYS A 25 0.49 -3.32 -10.78
C LYS A 25 0.65 -4.32 -9.64
N LEU A 26 0.35 -3.89 -8.42
CA LEU A 26 0.31 -4.77 -7.24
C LEU A 26 -1.10 -5.30 -6.96
N GLY A 27 -2.10 -4.66 -7.56
CA GLY A 27 -3.48 -5.14 -7.60
C GLY A 27 -4.44 -4.34 -6.75
N ARG A 28 -5.66 -4.89 -6.64
CA ARG A 28 -6.78 -4.32 -5.89
C ARG A 28 -6.92 -5.01 -4.54
N ILE A 29 -6.97 -4.24 -3.47
CA ILE A 29 -7.00 -4.73 -2.09
C ILE A 29 -8.33 -4.35 -1.43
N PRO A 30 -9.12 -5.30 -0.92
CA PRO A 30 -10.30 -4.98 -0.11
C PRO A 30 -9.94 -4.14 1.11
N MET A 31 -10.76 -3.15 1.47
CA MET A 31 -10.53 -2.28 2.63
C MET A 31 -10.98 -2.93 3.94
N LEU A 32 -10.40 -4.10 4.19
CA LEU A 32 -10.50 -4.88 5.43
C LEU A 32 -9.09 -5.00 6.02
N ARG A 33 -8.95 -4.92 7.35
CA ARG A 33 -7.64 -4.95 8.02
C ARG A 33 -6.82 -6.19 7.63
N ASP A 34 -7.41 -7.37 7.66
CA ASP A 34 -6.72 -8.63 7.32
C ASP A 34 -6.27 -8.68 5.86
N SER A 35 -7.04 -8.07 4.94
CA SER A 35 -6.66 -7.97 3.53
C SER A 35 -5.50 -7.02 3.31
N LEU A 36 -5.49 -5.87 4.01
CA LEU A 36 -4.37 -4.92 3.98
C LEU A 36 -3.11 -5.53 4.59
N GLU A 37 -3.23 -6.28 5.69
CA GLU A 37 -2.11 -6.95 6.33
C GLU A 37 -1.54 -8.09 5.45
N ALA A 38 -2.42 -8.90 4.84
CA ALA A 38 -2.00 -9.93 3.89
C ALA A 38 -1.26 -9.32 2.70
N PHE A 39 -1.77 -8.21 2.15
CA PHE A 39 -1.08 -7.44 1.11
C PHE A 39 0.28 -6.94 1.60
N ALA A 40 0.35 -6.32 2.78
CA ALA A 40 1.58 -5.77 3.31
C ALA A 40 2.67 -6.84 3.52
N ARG A 41 2.28 -8.03 3.99
CA ARG A 41 3.20 -9.15 4.21
C ARG A 41 3.72 -9.79 2.92
N THR A 42 2.91 -9.81 1.87
CA THR A 42 3.20 -10.60 0.65
C THR A 42 3.68 -9.76 -0.53
N ALA A 43 3.25 -8.50 -0.60
CA ALA A 43 3.51 -7.62 -1.73
C ALA A 43 4.44 -6.46 -1.41
N LEU A 44 4.62 -6.08 -0.14
CA LEU A 44 5.49 -4.98 0.31
C LEU A 44 6.84 -5.48 0.84
N ALA A 45 7.83 -4.59 0.88
CA ALA A 45 9.18 -4.83 1.34
C ALA A 45 9.63 -3.73 2.31
N LYS A 46 10.58 -4.05 3.17
CA LYS A 46 11.06 -3.17 4.25
C LYS A 46 11.74 -1.88 3.77
N ASP A 47 12.15 -1.81 2.51
CA ASP A 47 12.74 -0.63 1.89
C ASP A 47 11.79 0.12 0.96
N ASP A 48 10.49 -0.24 0.97
CA ASP A 48 9.47 0.47 0.22
C ASP A 48 9.13 1.81 0.86
N HIS A 49 8.87 2.78 -0.01
CA HIS A 49 8.22 4.03 0.36
C HIS A 49 6.77 3.99 -0.14
N VAL A 50 5.81 3.99 0.79
CA VAL A 50 4.39 3.88 0.46
C VAL A 50 3.69 5.22 0.60
N LEU A 51 3.09 5.68 -0.49
CA LEU A 51 2.24 6.85 -0.52
C LEU A 51 0.78 6.41 -0.46
N VAL A 52 0.09 6.82 0.60
CA VAL A 52 -1.35 6.58 0.77
C VAL A 52 -2.10 7.87 0.49
N GLU A 53 -3.16 7.79 -0.33
CA GLU A 53 -4.05 8.93 -0.57
C GLU A 53 -4.59 9.49 0.75
N ALA A 54 -4.49 10.80 0.96
CA ALA A 54 -4.83 11.46 2.22
C ALA A 54 -6.35 11.64 2.38
N THR A 55 -7.07 10.55 2.63
CA THR A 55 -8.52 10.53 2.87
C THR A 55 -8.85 10.12 4.32
N GLY A 56 -10.14 10.05 4.67
CA GLY A 56 -10.59 9.91 6.06
C GLY A 56 -10.13 8.62 6.78
N ASN A 57 -9.77 7.56 6.05
CA ASN A 57 -9.27 6.30 6.62
C ASN A 57 -7.75 6.12 6.42
N ALA A 58 -7.03 7.12 5.89
CA ALA A 58 -5.60 7.02 5.59
C ALA A 58 -4.76 6.63 6.80
N ALA A 59 -5.02 7.24 7.97
CA ALA A 59 -4.28 6.93 9.19
C ALA A 59 -4.43 5.45 9.61
N ALA A 60 -5.62 4.88 9.47
CA ALA A 60 -5.87 3.48 9.78
C ALA A 60 -5.17 2.53 8.79
N VAL A 61 -5.08 2.91 7.52
CA VAL A 61 -4.29 2.16 6.53
C VAL A 61 -2.81 2.22 6.88
N VAL A 62 -2.28 3.41 7.16
CA VAL A 62 -0.86 3.60 7.53
C VAL A 62 -0.49 2.76 8.75
N GLU A 63 -1.35 2.69 9.77
CA GLU A 63 -1.12 1.86 10.96
C GLU A 63 -0.91 0.38 10.61
N VAL A 64 -1.64 -0.15 9.63
CA VAL A 64 -1.50 -1.55 9.17
C VAL A 64 -0.24 -1.75 8.34
N LEU A 65 0.12 -0.77 7.49
CA LEU A 65 1.23 -0.92 6.55
C LEU A 65 2.60 -0.61 7.16
N ALA A 66 2.67 0.35 8.10
CA ALA A 66 3.92 0.86 8.67
C ALA A 66 4.88 -0.22 9.20
N PRO A 67 4.42 -1.32 9.83
CA PRO A 67 5.32 -2.40 10.25
C PRO A 67 6.01 -3.14 9.10
N HIS A 68 5.57 -2.99 7.85
CA HIS A 68 6.02 -3.77 6.71
C HIS A 68 6.90 -2.99 5.72
N VAL A 69 7.01 -1.67 5.90
CA VAL A 69 7.61 -0.75 4.93
C VAL A 69 8.69 0.13 5.58
N GLY A 70 9.48 0.83 4.78
CA GLY A 70 10.52 1.72 5.27
C GLY A 70 10.01 3.12 5.59
N ARG A 71 9.05 3.61 4.80
CA ARG A 71 8.45 4.93 4.94
C ARG A 71 7.00 4.95 4.46
#